data_AF-A0A6N9R3L7-F1
#
_entry.id   AF-A0A6N9R3L7-F1
#
_cell.length_a   1.000
_cell.length_b   1.000
_cell.length_c   1.000
_cell.angle_alpha   90.00
_cell.angle_beta   90.00
_cell.angle_gamma   90.00
#
_symmetry.space_group_name_H-M   'P 1'
#
loop_
_entity.id
_entity.type
_entity.pdbx_description
1 polymer ?
#
loop_
_entity_poly.entity_id
_entity_poly.type
_entity_poly.pdbx_seq_one_letter_code
_entity_poly.pdbx_strand_id
1 'polypeptide(L)'
;MPPARVEIDLARLKARGFVSPDAPKSQIADEFRVIKRPIIRNAHGVSGANVKNGNLVMVTSALPGEGKTFTALNLAISIAMEMDSTVLLVDGDVAHPELPELLGIPNAPGLLDLLTRDDIDVADALVRTNIEKLAVLPAGSHHRRATELLASEQMAVLLRELASRYSDRIIVFDSPPLLATTEARVLASHMGQIVMVVAADSTGRRAVDMALSTIEGCEIVLMMLNKADKTDVGTYYGYYADEQPR
;
A
#
# COMPACT_ATOMS: atom_id res chain seq x y z
N MET A 1 22.23 1.46 13.61
CA MET A 1 23.09 0.97 12.50
C MET A 1 22.77 1.82 11.27
N PRO A 2 23.54 1.86 10.16
CA PRO A 2 23.00 2.48 8.95
C PRO A 2 21.76 1.70 8.47
N PRO A 3 20.69 2.38 8.01
CA PRO A 3 19.48 1.71 7.53
C PRO A 3 19.83 0.76 6.39
N ALA A 4 19.20 -0.42 6.38
CA ALA A 4 19.41 -1.41 5.35
C ALA A 4 19.09 -0.82 3.96
N ARG A 5 19.83 -1.26 2.93
CA ARG A 5 19.58 -0.87 1.54
C ARG A 5 19.39 -2.13 0.70
N VAL A 6 18.42 -2.08 -0.21
CA VAL A 6 18.15 -3.13 -1.19
C VAL A 6 18.23 -2.53 -2.60
N GLU A 7 18.82 -3.29 -3.52
CA GLU A 7 18.76 -3.02 -4.95
C GLU A 7 17.64 -3.88 -5.55
N ILE A 8 16.49 -3.25 -5.86
CA ILE A 8 15.34 -3.93 -6.44
C ILE A 8 15.64 -4.24 -7.91
N ASP A 9 15.37 -5.48 -8.32
CA ASP A 9 15.41 -5.91 -9.71
C ASP A 9 14.20 -5.35 -10.48
N LEU A 10 14.36 -4.13 -11.01
CA LEU A 10 13.33 -3.43 -11.77
C LEU A 10 12.94 -4.18 -13.06
N ALA A 11 13.87 -4.90 -13.67
CA ALA A 11 13.60 -5.69 -14.87
C ALA A 11 12.67 -6.88 -14.54
N ARG A 12 12.91 -7.56 -13.42
CA ARG A 12 12.02 -8.63 -12.91
C ARG A 12 10.65 -8.10 -12.54
N LEU A 13 10.57 -6.95 -11.86
CA LEU A 13 9.28 -6.31 -11.55
C LEU A 13 8.51 -5.97 -12.82
N LYS A 14 9.15 -5.33 -13.80
CA LYS A 14 8.53 -5.01 -15.09
C LYS A 14 8.04 -6.26 -15.83
N ALA A 15 8.82 -7.34 -15.84
CA ALA A 15 8.43 -8.61 -16.47
C ALA A 15 7.19 -9.25 -15.79
N ARG A 16 6.94 -8.93 -14.52
CA ARG A 16 5.75 -9.34 -13.76
C ARG A 16 4.59 -8.33 -13.85
N GLY A 17 4.71 -7.29 -14.66
CA GLY A 17 3.64 -6.30 -14.90
C GLY A 17 3.59 -5.15 -13.91
N PHE A 18 4.63 -4.94 -13.09
CA PHE A 18 4.69 -3.78 -12.20
C PHE A 18 5.10 -2.50 -12.96
N VAL A 19 4.67 -1.35 -12.45
CA VAL A 19 5.16 -0.03 -12.82
C VAL A 19 6.65 0.02 -12.55
N SER A 20 7.40 0.51 -13.53
CA SER A 20 8.84 0.66 -13.41
C SER A 20 9.21 2.15 -13.56
N PRO A 21 10.00 2.73 -12.65
CA PRO A 21 10.38 4.15 -12.72
C PRO A 21 11.12 4.53 -14.01
N ASP A 22 11.86 3.59 -14.59
CA ASP A 22 12.62 3.74 -15.85
C ASP A 22 11.76 3.61 -17.12
N ALA A 23 10.53 3.11 -16.99
CA ALA A 23 9.57 2.93 -18.08
C ALA A 23 8.21 3.53 -17.73
N PRO A 24 8.12 4.86 -17.51
CA PRO A 24 6.92 5.52 -16.97
C PRO A 24 5.75 5.58 -17.96
N LYS A 25 5.94 5.16 -19.21
CA LYS A 25 4.90 5.12 -20.25
C LYS A 25 4.43 3.68 -20.41
N SER A 26 3.40 3.32 -19.65
CA SER A 26 2.68 2.06 -19.78
C SER A 26 1.22 2.25 -19.35
N GLN A 27 0.33 1.41 -19.87
CA GLN A 27 -1.09 1.45 -19.50
C GLN A 27 -1.29 1.34 -17.98
N ILE A 28 -0.58 0.40 -17.33
CA ILE A 28 -0.62 0.23 -15.87
C ILE A 28 -0.13 1.50 -15.16
N ALA A 29 0.92 2.17 -15.66
CA ALA A 29 1.38 3.42 -15.08
C ALA A 29 0.32 4.52 -15.17
N ASP A 30 -0.41 4.61 -16.28
CA ASP A 30 -1.52 5.57 -16.46
C ASP A 30 -2.71 5.27 -15.54
N GLU A 31 -3.08 3.99 -15.40
CA GLU A 31 -4.13 3.56 -14.47
C GLU A 31 -3.77 3.92 -13.02
N PHE A 32 -2.54 3.61 -12.58
CA PHE A 32 -2.08 3.99 -11.24
C PHE A 32 -1.90 5.49 -11.06
N ARG A 33 -1.68 6.27 -12.14
CA ARG A 33 -1.73 7.74 -12.06
C ARG A 33 -3.13 8.22 -11.74
N VAL A 34 -4.17 7.63 -12.31
CA VAL A 34 -5.57 7.98 -11.97
C VAL A 34 -5.87 7.58 -10.52
N ILE A 35 -5.52 6.35 -10.13
CA ILE A 35 -5.80 5.80 -8.80
C ILE A 35 -5.15 6.64 -7.68
N LYS A 36 -3.91 7.09 -7.84
CA LYS A 36 -3.21 7.83 -6.77
C LYS A 36 -3.73 9.24 -6.53
N ARG A 37 -4.37 9.90 -7.51
CA ARG A 37 -4.80 11.30 -7.39
C ARG A 37 -5.73 11.56 -6.21
N PRO A 38 -6.86 10.83 -6.04
CA PRO A 38 -7.71 11.02 -4.86
C PRO A 38 -6.97 10.70 -3.56
N ILE A 39 -6.09 9.70 -3.54
CA ILE A 39 -5.33 9.29 -2.36
C ILE A 39 -4.42 10.42 -1.87
N ILE A 40 -3.61 10.99 -2.77
CA ILE A 40 -2.72 12.12 -2.46
C ILE A 40 -3.52 13.35 -2.03
N ARG A 41 -4.62 13.66 -2.74
CA ARG A 41 -5.48 14.80 -2.41
C ARG A 41 -6.06 14.70 -1.00
N ASN A 42 -6.54 13.52 -0.63
CA ASN A 42 -7.08 13.25 0.70
C ASN A 42 -5.98 13.29 1.78
N ALA A 43 -4.77 12.82 1.47
CA ALA A 43 -3.63 12.86 2.39
C ALA A 43 -3.19 14.28 2.74
N HIS A 44 -3.25 15.22 1.79
CA HIS A 44 -2.87 16.62 2.02
C HIS A 44 -4.04 17.53 2.46
N GLY A 45 -5.24 16.99 2.66
CA GLY A 45 -6.39 17.77 3.15
C GLY A 45 -6.89 18.88 2.21
N VAL A 46 -6.55 18.81 0.92
CA VAL A 46 -6.84 19.88 -0.08
C VAL A 46 -8.35 20.07 -0.30
N SER A 47 -9.20 19.14 0.14
CA SER A 47 -10.65 19.19 -0.01
C SER A 47 -11.42 19.79 1.19
N GLY A 48 -10.75 20.45 2.14
CA GLY A 48 -11.41 21.13 3.27
C GLY A 48 -11.93 20.21 4.38
N ALA A 49 -11.94 18.89 4.16
CA ALA A 49 -12.10 17.88 5.19
C ALA A 49 -10.71 17.44 5.66
N ASN A 50 -10.38 17.72 6.92
CA ASN A 50 -9.14 17.25 7.53
C ASN A 50 -9.28 15.75 7.83
N VAL A 51 -8.88 14.89 6.89
CA VAL A 51 -8.98 13.44 7.05
C VAL A 51 -8.01 13.01 8.14
N LYS A 52 -8.54 12.50 9.25
CA LYS A 52 -7.71 11.94 10.32
C LYS A 52 -6.84 10.83 9.74
N ASN A 53 -5.53 10.90 9.95
CA ASN A 53 -4.55 9.96 9.40
C ASN A 53 -4.63 9.82 7.87
N GLY A 54 -4.99 10.89 7.14
CA GLY A 54 -5.20 10.83 5.68
C GLY A 54 -4.00 10.30 4.89
N ASN A 55 -2.78 10.42 5.41
CA ASN A 55 -1.58 9.86 4.77
C ASN A 55 -1.31 8.39 5.12
N LEU A 56 -2.10 7.74 5.99
CA LEU A 56 -2.08 6.30 6.22
C LEU A 56 -3.10 5.63 5.29
N VAL A 57 -2.60 4.88 4.31
CA VAL A 57 -3.38 4.25 3.25
C VAL A 57 -3.20 2.74 3.34
N MET A 58 -4.28 2.00 3.55
CA MET A 58 -4.25 0.54 3.54
C MET A 58 -4.77 0.02 2.20
N VAL A 59 -4.04 -0.93 1.62
CA VAL A 59 -4.49 -1.71 0.46
C VAL A 59 -4.88 -3.08 0.96
N THR A 60 -6.14 -3.44 0.78
CA THR A 60 -6.69 -4.72 1.25
C THR A 60 -7.69 -5.27 0.25
N SER A 61 -8.30 -6.41 0.58
CA SER A 61 -9.29 -7.07 -0.26
C SER A 61 -10.19 -7.96 0.59
N ALA A 62 -11.22 -8.56 -0.01
CA ALA A 62 -12.12 -9.46 0.71
C ALA A 62 -11.44 -10.82 1.00
N LEU A 63 -10.74 -11.37 0.01
CA LEU A 63 -10.23 -12.74 -0.05
C LEU A 63 -8.74 -12.80 -0.47
N PRO A 64 -8.04 -13.91 -0.19
CA PRO A 64 -6.68 -14.13 -0.68
C PRO A 64 -6.56 -14.07 -2.22
N GLY A 65 -5.40 -13.67 -2.73
CA GLY A 65 -5.09 -13.75 -4.16
C GLY A 65 -5.71 -12.68 -5.06
N GLU A 66 -6.39 -11.66 -4.52
CA GLU A 66 -7.01 -10.57 -5.33
C GLU A 66 -6.00 -9.52 -5.85
N GLY A 67 -4.74 -9.60 -5.43
CA GLY A 67 -3.65 -8.73 -5.91
C GLY A 67 -3.38 -7.49 -5.06
N LYS A 68 -3.55 -7.58 -3.73
CA LYS A 68 -3.26 -6.51 -2.76
C LYS A 68 -1.80 -6.05 -2.83
N THR A 69 -0.85 -6.99 -2.71
CA THR A 69 0.60 -6.75 -2.85
C THR A 69 0.95 -6.06 -4.17
N PHE A 70 0.34 -6.53 -5.28
CA PHE A 70 0.53 -5.93 -6.59
C PHE A 70 0.06 -4.48 -6.63
N THR A 71 -1.14 -4.23 -6.10
CA THR A 71 -1.71 -2.88 -6.01
C THR A 71 -0.90 -1.98 -5.09
N ALA A 72 -0.52 -2.45 -3.90
CA ALA A 72 0.22 -1.68 -2.90
C ALA A 72 1.58 -1.23 -3.43
N LEU A 73 2.35 -2.14 -4.04
CA LEU A 73 3.65 -1.81 -4.60
C LEU A 73 3.53 -0.85 -5.79
N ASN A 74 2.60 -1.08 -6.72
CA ASN A 74 2.42 -0.18 -7.86
C ASN A 74 1.92 1.21 -7.46
N LEU A 75 1.03 1.27 -6.47
CA LEU A 75 0.58 2.53 -5.89
C LEU A 75 1.76 3.27 -5.24
N ALA A 76 2.58 2.57 -4.46
CA ALA A 76 3.76 3.15 -3.84
C ALA A 76 4.75 3.69 -4.88
N ILE A 77 5.10 2.90 -5.89
CA ILE A 77 5.99 3.33 -6.99
C ILE A 77 5.39 4.55 -7.71
N SER A 78 4.09 4.54 -8.01
CA SER A 78 3.43 5.66 -8.67
C SER A 78 3.44 6.94 -7.82
N ILE A 79 3.24 6.83 -6.50
CA ILE A 79 3.35 7.98 -5.58
C ILE A 79 4.80 8.48 -5.50
N ALA A 80 5.79 7.58 -5.41
CA ALA A 80 7.21 7.93 -5.36
C ALA A 80 7.66 8.78 -6.58
N MET A 81 6.99 8.61 -7.73
CA MET A 81 7.27 9.39 -8.94
C MET A 81 6.72 10.83 -8.90
N GLU A 82 5.86 11.20 -7.94
CA GLU A 82 5.38 12.59 -7.79
C GLU A 82 6.49 13.50 -7.26
N MET A 83 6.53 14.76 -7.69
CA MET A 83 7.62 15.68 -7.30
C MET A 83 7.68 15.91 -5.78
N ASP A 84 6.51 16.12 -5.15
CA ASP A 84 6.39 16.63 -3.79
C ASP A 84 5.89 15.56 -2.79
N SER A 85 6.08 14.28 -3.10
CA SER A 85 5.67 13.18 -2.22
C SER A 85 6.74 12.12 -2.07
N THR A 86 6.93 11.68 -0.83
CA THR A 86 7.68 10.47 -0.50
C THR A 86 6.72 9.36 -0.08
N VAL A 87 7.17 8.12 -0.16
CA VAL A 87 6.36 6.97 0.23
C VAL A 87 7.12 6.00 1.10
N LEU A 88 6.44 5.51 2.14
CA LEU A 88 6.83 4.34 2.90
C LEU A 88 5.84 3.21 2.58
N LEU A 89 6.33 2.14 1.96
CA LEU A 89 5.56 0.91 1.79
C LEU A 89 5.78 0.03 3.02
N VAL A 90 4.70 -0.30 3.73
CA VAL A 90 4.73 -1.15 4.92
C VAL A 90 4.14 -2.51 4.56
N ASP A 91 4.85 -3.58 4.89
CA ASP A 91 4.31 -4.93 4.86
C ASP A 91 3.50 -5.17 6.13
N GLY A 92 2.20 -4.93 6.04
CA GLY A 92 1.22 -5.16 7.10
C GLY A 92 0.58 -6.54 7.05
N ASP A 93 0.85 -7.36 6.04
CA ASP A 93 0.45 -8.78 6.04
C ASP A 93 1.45 -9.60 6.86
N VAL A 94 1.43 -9.37 8.17
CA VAL A 94 2.30 -10.05 9.13
C VAL A 94 2.03 -11.56 9.23
N ALA A 95 0.91 -12.03 8.70
CA ALA A 95 0.58 -13.45 8.64
C ALA A 95 1.27 -14.13 7.45
N HIS A 96 1.31 -13.48 6.28
CA HIS A 96 1.91 -14.00 5.05
C HIS A 96 2.67 -12.89 4.29
N PRO A 97 3.81 -12.41 4.82
CA PRO A 97 4.53 -11.28 4.22
C PRO A 97 5.15 -11.66 2.88
N GLU A 98 4.76 -10.97 1.81
CA GLU A 98 5.24 -11.24 0.44
C GLU A 98 6.30 -10.22 -0.04
N LEU A 99 6.31 -9.02 0.54
CA LEU A 99 7.17 -7.92 0.06
C LEU A 99 8.67 -8.21 0.15
N PRO A 100 9.19 -8.86 1.22
CA PRO A 100 10.62 -9.14 1.31
C PRO A 100 11.13 -10.01 0.16
N GLU A 101 10.40 -11.08 -0.18
CA GLU A 101 10.76 -11.96 -1.30
C GLU A 101 10.59 -11.25 -2.65
N LEU A 102 9.49 -10.49 -2.81
CA LEU A 102 9.19 -9.76 -4.04
C LEU A 102 10.29 -8.74 -4.38
N LEU A 103 10.81 -8.05 -3.37
CA LEU A 103 11.75 -6.94 -3.52
C LEU A 103 13.22 -7.35 -3.28
N GLY A 104 13.48 -8.59 -2.86
CA GLY A 104 14.83 -9.06 -2.54
C GLY A 104 15.39 -8.46 -1.24
N ILE A 105 14.51 -8.09 -0.31
CA ILE A 105 14.91 -7.49 0.97
C ILE A 105 15.50 -8.60 1.86
N PRO A 106 16.73 -8.44 2.36
CA PRO A 106 17.32 -9.40 3.29
C PRO A 106 16.55 -9.39 4.62
N ASN A 107 16.73 -10.42 5.45
CA ASN A 107 16.18 -10.44 6.81
C ASN A 107 16.54 -9.14 7.55
N ALA A 108 15.53 -8.31 7.80
CA ALA A 108 15.66 -6.99 8.41
C ALA A 108 14.57 -6.83 9.47
N PRO A 109 14.83 -6.08 10.55
CA PRO A 109 13.80 -5.73 11.51
C PRO A 109 12.64 -5.01 10.82
N GLY A 110 11.43 -5.27 11.28
CA GLY A 110 10.22 -4.72 10.67
C GLY A 110 9.16 -4.25 11.66
N LEU A 111 7.94 -4.17 11.17
CA LEU A 111 6.79 -3.66 11.90
C LEU A 111 6.60 -4.34 13.27
N LEU A 112 6.62 -5.68 13.33
CA LEU A 112 6.42 -6.39 14.59
C LEU A 112 7.63 -6.28 15.53
N ASP A 113 8.84 -6.15 15.00
CA ASP A 113 10.03 -5.94 15.83
C ASP A 113 9.95 -4.58 16.54
N LEU A 114 9.52 -3.52 15.84
CA LEU A 114 9.30 -2.19 16.44
C LEU A 114 8.25 -2.18 17.56
N LEU A 115 7.32 -3.16 17.58
CA LEU A 115 6.30 -3.28 18.62
C LEU A 115 6.73 -4.14 19.81
N THR A 116 7.81 -4.90 19.67
CA THR A 116 8.25 -5.90 20.67
C THR A 116 9.62 -5.62 21.25
N ARG A 117 10.39 -4.72 20.63
CA ARG A 117 11.79 -4.45 20.96
C ARG A 117 12.01 -2.96 21.16
N ASP A 118 12.43 -2.60 22.36
CA ASP A 118 12.75 -1.21 22.73
C ASP A 118 14.12 -0.75 22.20
N ASP A 119 14.92 -1.65 21.61
CA ASP A 119 16.27 -1.37 21.13
C ASP A 119 16.34 -1.01 19.63
N ILE A 120 15.19 -0.94 18.95
CA ILE A 120 15.12 -0.60 17.52
C ILE A 120 14.33 0.69 17.33
N ASP A 121 14.97 1.69 16.75
CA ASP A 121 14.29 2.88 16.27
C ASP A 121 13.65 2.63 14.90
N VAL A 122 12.56 3.36 14.61
CA VAL A 122 11.91 3.32 13.28
C VAL A 122 12.91 3.48 12.14
N ALA A 123 13.89 4.39 12.29
CA ALA A 123 14.89 4.66 11.27
C ALA A 123 15.78 3.46 10.94
N ASP A 124 16.04 2.58 11.91
CA ASP A 124 16.86 1.36 11.73
C ASP A 124 16.09 0.25 11.02
N ALA A 125 14.76 0.22 11.17
CA ALA A 125 13.88 -0.76 10.52
C ALA A 125 13.49 -0.38 9.07
N LEU A 126 13.76 0.87 8.63
CA LEU A 126 13.49 1.28 7.26
C LEU A 126 14.55 0.74 6.29
N VAL A 127 14.08 0.06 5.25
CA VAL A 127 14.88 -0.42 4.13
C VAL A 127 14.79 0.60 3.00
N ARG A 128 15.93 1.21 2.64
CA ARG A 128 16.04 2.11 1.48
C ARG A 128 16.12 1.29 0.19
N THR A 129 15.49 1.78 -0.86
CA THR A 129 15.49 1.12 -2.17
C THR A 129 16.31 1.93 -3.18
N ASN A 130 16.52 1.34 -4.36
CA ASN A 130 17.03 2.04 -5.55
C ASN A 130 15.93 2.77 -6.34
N ILE A 131 14.68 2.77 -5.87
CA ILE A 131 13.61 3.62 -6.35
C ILE A 131 13.62 4.90 -5.49
N GLU A 132 13.87 6.04 -6.13
CA GLU A 132 13.92 7.32 -5.44
C GLU A 132 12.62 7.59 -4.68
N LYS A 133 12.73 8.13 -3.45
CA LYS A 133 11.60 8.45 -2.56
C LYS A 133 10.74 7.27 -2.08
N LEU A 134 11.13 6.02 -2.38
CA LEU A 134 10.51 4.80 -1.85
C LEU A 134 11.40 4.14 -0.79
N ALA A 135 10.87 4.06 0.43
CA ALA A 135 11.38 3.20 1.50
C ALA A 135 10.39 2.08 1.81
N VAL A 136 10.88 0.98 2.37
CA VAL A 136 10.07 -0.17 2.77
C VAL A 136 10.25 -0.44 4.27
N LEU A 137 9.17 -0.72 4.97
CA LEU A 137 9.18 -1.30 6.31
C LEU A 137 8.65 -2.73 6.20
N PRO A 138 9.49 -3.77 6.30
CA PRO A 138 9.03 -5.16 6.23
C PRO A 138 8.17 -5.51 7.46
N ALA A 139 7.50 -6.67 7.43
CA ALA A 139 6.68 -7.15 8.54
C ALA A 139 7.54 -7.46 9.78
N GLY A 140 8.78 -7.91 9.54
CA GLY A 140 9.73 -8.28 10.58
C GLY A 140 9.54 -9.72 11.06
N SER A 141 9.98 -9.99 12.28
CA SER A 141 9.90 -11.32 12.88
C SER A 141 8.45 -11.75 13.15
N HIS A 142 8.07 -12.96 12.71
CA HIS A 142 6.75 -13.51 13.01
C HIS A 142 6.51 -13.60 14.53
N HIS A 143 5.35 -13.14 14.99
CA HIS A 143 4.98 -13.17 16.41
C HIS A 143 3.62 -13.83 16.64
N ARG A 144 3.51 -14.71 17.64
CA ARG A 144 2.26 -15.45 17.92
C ARG A 144 1.08 -14.58 18.34
N ARG A 145 1.35 -13.37 18.84
CA ARG A 145 0.37 -12.38 19.29
C ARG A 145 0.27 -11.19 18.32
N ALA A 146 0.40 -11.46 17.01
CA ALA A 146 0.43 -10.41 16.00
C ALA A 146 -0.83 -9.55 16.03
N THR A 147 -2.03 -10.15 16.09
CA THR A 147 -3.30 -9.42 16.25
C THR A 147 -3.26 -8.47 17.46
N GLU A 148 -2.82 -8.93 18.65
CA GLU A 148 -2.81 -8.10 19.84
C GLU A 148 -1.74 -6.99 19.80
N LEU A 149 -0.60 -7.26 19.17
CA LEU A 149 0.42 -6.23 18.94
C LEU A 149 -0.11 -5.15 18.01
N LEU A 150 -0.79 -5.51 16.92
CA LEU A 150 -1.41 -4.56 16.00
C LEU A 150 -2.54 -3.76 16.66
N ALA A 151 -3.24 -4.34 17.65
CA ALA A 151 -4.29 -3.66 18.41
C ALA A 151 -3.76 -2.85 19.60
N SER A 152 -2.45 -2.89 19.85
CA SER A 152 -1.85 -2.30 21.06
C SER A 152 -1.78 -0.78 21.00
N GLU A 153 -1.62 -0.15 22.17
CA GLU A 153 -1.30 1.27 22.26
C GLU A 153 0.04 1.59 21.57
N GLN A 154 1.01 0.67 21.65
CA GLN A 154 2.32 0.82 21.01
C GLN A 154 2.17 0.96 19.48
N MET A 155 1.26 0.19 18.86
CA MET A 155 0.95 0.36 17.44
C MET A 155 0.34 1.72 17.14
N ALA A 156 -0.59 2.20 17.97
CA ALA A 156 -1.15 3.53 17.81
C ALA A 156 -0.09 4.65 17.96
N VAL A 157 0.90 4.49 18.84
CA VAL A 157 2.05 5.40 18.97
C VAL A 157 2.92 5.35 17.72
N LEU A 158 3.28 4.14 17.25
CA LEU A 158 4.09 3.94 16.06
C LEU A 158 3.45 4.55 14.81
N LEU A 159 2.15 4.33 14.61
CA LEU A 159 1.43 4.92 13.47
C LEU A 159 1.38 6.45 13.53
N ARG A 160 1.23 7.04 14.72
CA ARG A 160 1.32 8.50 14.88
C ARG A 160 2.72 9.02 14.55
N GLU A 161 3.77 8.31 14.98
CA GLU A 161 5.13 8.65 14.62
C GLU A 161 5.31 8.58 13.10
N LEU A 162 4.97 7.46 12.46
CA LEU A 162 5.08 7.29 11.01
C LEU A 162 4.32 8.35 10.22
N ALA A 163 3.10 8.69 10.65
CA ALA A 163 2.24 9.69 10.01
C ALA A 163 2.78 11.11 10.12
N SER A 164 3.48 11.46 11.21
CA SER A 164 3.92 12.83 11.49
C SER A 164 5.39 13.10 11.23
N ARG A 165 6.22 12.05 11.09
CA ARG A 165 7.68 12.17 10.95
C ARG A 165 8.11 12.94 9.70
N TYR A 166 7.32 12.89 8.62
CA TYR A 166 7.61 13.57 7.35
C TYR A 166 6.30 14.08 6.74
N SER A 167 6.19 15.39 6.55
CA SER A 167 4.94 16.05 6.09
C SER A 167 4.55 15.71 4.65
N ASP A 168 5.52 15.30 3.83
CA ASP A 168 5.37 14.91 2.42
C ASP A 168 5.23 13.40 2.24
N ARG A 169 5.19 12.61 3.33
CA ARG A 169 5.18 11.15 3.26
C ARG A 169 3.78 10.58 3.30
N ILE A 170 3.50 9.72 2.33
CA ILE A 170 2.36 8.80 2.34
C ILE A 170 2.83 7.42 2.77
N ILE A 171 2.08 6.77 3.66
CA ILE A 171 2.40 5.44 4.17
C ILE A 171 1.37 4.48 3.57
N VAL A 172 1.84 3.58 2.71
CA VAL A 172 1.00 2.57 2.06
C VAL A 172 1.21 1.24 2.78
N PHE A 173 0.17 0.68 3.37
CA PHE A 173 0.18 -0.65 3.97
C PHE A 173 -0.33 -1.66 2.95
N ASP A 174 0.51 -2.62 2.58
CA ASP A 174 0.03 -3.90 2.06
C ASP A 174 -0.50 -4.71 3.24
N SER A 175 -1.66 -5.34 3.12
CA SER A 175 -2.34 -5.91 4.27
C SER A 175 -3.07 -7.21 3.93
N PRO A 176 -3.41 -8.04 4.94
CA PRO A 176 -4.10 -9.28 4.66
C PRO A 176 -5.55 -9.03 4.23
N PRO A 177 -6.25 -10.03 3.66
CA PRO A 177 -7.67 -9.92 3.33
C PRO A 177 -8.55 -9.81 4.59
N LEU A 178 -9.58 -8.96 4.53
CA LEU A 178 -10.49 -8.63 5.64
C LEU A 178 -11.34 -9.80 6.14
N LEU A 179 -11.68 -10.75 5.26
CA LEU A 179 -12.45 -11.93 5.64
C LEU A 179 -11.56 -13.12 6.04
N ALA A 180 -10.25 -13.03 5.81
CA ALA A 180 -9.32 -14.11 6.10
C ALA A 180 -8.66 -13.98 7.48
N THR A 181 -8.46 -12.75 7.98
CA THR A 181 -7.66 -12.48 9.19
C THR A 181 -8.31 -11.43 10.09
N THR A 182 -7.99 -11.48 11.38
CA THR A 182 -8.38 -10.43 12.35
C THR A 182 -7.44 -9.24 12.29
N GLU A 183 -6.17 -9.47 11.97
CA GLU A 183 -5.11 -8.48 11.80
C GLU A 183 -5.53 -7.37 10.82
N ALA A 184 -6.13 -7.74 9.68
CA ALA A 184 -6.59 -6.78 8.68
C ALA A 184 -7.63 -5.80 9.25
N ARG A 185 -8.57 -6.27 10.07
CA ARG A 185 -9.64 -5.42 10.64
C ARG A 185 -9.10 -4.45 11.67
N VAL A 186 -8.18 -4.93 12.51
CA VAL A 186 -7.48 -4.11 13.50
C VAL A 186 -6.69 -3.00 12.78
N LEU A 187 -5.90 -3.37 11.76
CA LEU A 187 -5.16 -2.40 10.95
C LEU A 187 -6.09 -1.36 10.32
N ALA A 188 -7.20 -1.79 9.71
CA ALA A 188 -8.17 -0.90 9.06
C ALA A 188 -8.70 0.20 9.99
N SER A 189 -8.87 -0.09 11.28
CA SER A 189 -9.36 0.86 12.29
C SER A 189 -8.42 2.05 12.54
N HIS A 190 -7.15 1.94 12.13
CA HIS A 190 -6.14 2.98 12.30
C HIS A 190 -5.93 3.85 11.05
N MET A 191 -6.48 3.44 9.90
CA MET A 191 -6.17 4.02 8.59
C MET A 191 -7.09 5.19 8.29
N GLY A 192 -6.55 6.21 7.62
CA GLY A 192 -7.37 7.33 7.13
C GLY A 192 -8.00 7.04 5.77
N GLN A 193 -7.41 6.12 5.00
CA GLN A 193 -7.91 5.71 3.69
C GLN A 193 -7.71 4.21 3.48
N ILE A 194 -8.69 3.56 2.85
CA ILE A 194 -8.62 2.16 2.43
C ILE A 194 -8.84 2.06 0.93
N VAL A 195 -7.99 1.29 0.25
CA VAL A 195 -8.16 0.84 -1.12
C VAL A 195 -8.58 -0.62 -1.09
N MET A 196 -9.86 -0.87 -1.33
CA MET A 196 -10.45 -2.20 -1.47
C MET A 196 -10.19 -2.73 -2.88
N VAL A 197 -9.28 -3.69 -3.00
CA VAL A 197 -9.01 -4.42 -4.24
C VAL A 197 -10.05 -5.51 -4.44
N VAL A 198 -10.64 -5.56 -5.63
CA VAL A 198 -11.64 -6.56 -6.02
C VAL A 198 -11.15 -7.24 -7.29
N ALA A 199 -11.01 -8.57 -7.29
CA ALA A 199 -10.65 -9.30 -8.50
C ALA A 199 -11.85 -9.38 -9.46
N ALA A 200 -11.68 -8.86 -10.67
CA ALA A 200 -12.65 -8.94 -11.75
C ALA A 200 -13.03 -10.40 -12.02
N ASP A 201 -14.33 -10.63 -12.28
CA ASP A 201 -14.95 -11.91 -12.61
C ASP A 201 -14.71 -13.08 -11.63
N SER A 202 -14.05 -12.81 -10.50
CA SER A 202 -13.71 -13.81 -9.49
C SER A 202 -14.33 -13.49 -8.14
N THR A 203 -14.38 -12.22 -7.74
CA THR A 203 -14.85 -11.85 -6.40
C THR A 203 -16.34 -11.56 -6.41
N GLY A 204 -17.11 -12.41 -5.74
CA GLY A 204 -18.55 -12.23 -5.62
C GLY A 204 -18.91 -10.99 -4.80
N ARG A 205 -19.91 -10.22 -5.25
CA ARG A 205 -20.41 -9.00 -4.59
C ARG A 205 -20.66 -9.18 -3.08
N ARG A 206 -21.24 -10.31 -2.67
CA ARG A 206 -21.50 -10.61 -1.25
C ARG A 206 -20.22 -10.63 -0.40
N ALA A 207 -19.11 -11.12 -0.94
CA ALA A 207 -17.83 -11.11 -0.21
C ALA A 207 -17.31 -9.66 -0.05
N VAL A 208 -17.45 -8.83 -1.08
CA VAL A 208 -17.11 -7.40 -1.00
C VAL A 208 -17.98 -6.70 0.05
N ASP A 209 -19.30 -6.90 0.01
CA ASP A 209 -20.24 -6.29 0.96
C ASP A 209 -19.91 -6.70 2.41
N MET A 210 -19.62 -7.99 2.65
CA MET A 210 -19.20 -8.47 3.97
C MET A 210 -17.86 -7.85 4.40
N ALA A 211 -16.88 -7.76 3.50
CA ALA A 211 -15.58 -7.16 3.81
C ALA A 211 -15.73 -5.68 4.17
N LEU A 212 -16.52 -4.92 3.40
CA LEU A 212 -16.84 -3.53 3.69
C LEU A 212 -17.52 -3.36 5.05
N SER A 213 -18.44 -4.27 5.42
CA SER A 213 -19.10 -4.21 6.73
C SER A 213 -18.18 -4.47 7.92
N THR A 214 -16.96 -4.98 7.69
CA THR A 214 -15.97 -5.19 8.75
C THR A 214 -15.05 -3.98 8.97
N ILE A 215 -15.10 -2.99 8.08
CA ILE A 215 -14.30 -1.76 8.19
C ILE A 215 -15.03 -0.82 9.15
N GLU A 216 -14.36 -0.49 10.24
CA GLU A 216 -14.85 0.47 11.23
C GLU A 216 -13.90 1.67 11.31
N GLY A 217 -14.45 2.89 11.42
CA GLY A 217 -13.66 4.10 11.71
C GLY A 217 -12.91 4.75 10.53
N CYS A 218 -12.90 4.13 9.34
CA CYS A 218 -12.33 4.72 8.12
C CYS A 218 -13.45 5.24 7.20
N GLU A 219 -13.50 6.56 7.00
CA GLU A 219 -14.53 7.22 6.18
C GLU A 219 -14.27 7.12 4.68
N ILE A 220 -13.00 6.95 4.27
CA ILE A 220 -12.59 6.94 2.88
C ILE A 220 -12.25 5.52 2.45
N VAL A 221 -13.18 4.89 1.73
CA VAL A 221 -12.96 3.59 1.09
C VAL A 221 -13.07 3.75 -0.41
N LEU A 222 -11.94 3.61 -1.10
CA LEU A 222 -11.84 3.57 -2.56
C LEU A 222 -11.91 2.11 -3.01
N MET A 223 -12.48 1.86 -4.18
CA MET A 223 -12.49 0.52 -4.79
C MET A 223 -11.60 0.49 -6.03
N MET A 224 -10.84 -0.59 -6.17
CA MET A 224 -10.02 -0.87 -7.34
C MET A 224 -10.37 -2.24 -7.89
N LEU A 225 -10.82 -2.27 -9.15
CA LEU A 225 -10.99 -3.51 -9.88
C LEU A 225 -9.62 -3.96 -10.42
N ASN A 226 -9.19 -5.18 -10.07
CA ASN A 226 -7.94 -5.76 -10.50
C ASN A 226 -8.19 -7.02 -11.36
N LYS A 227 -7.21 -7.41 -12.19
CA LYS A 227 -7.33 -8.54 -13.14
C LYS A 227 -8.46 -8.40 -14.17
N ALA A 228 -8.92 -7.17 -14.42
CA ALA A 228 -9.91 -6.91 -15.45
C ALA A 228 -9.32 -7.13 -16.84
N ASP A 229 -10.14 -7.61 -17.78
CA ASP A 229 -9.73 -7.76 -19.17
C ASP A 229 -9.68 -6.39 -19.86
N LYS A 230 -8.77 -6.24 -20.83
CA LYS A 230 -8.56 -4.97 -21.55
C LYS A 230 -9.82 -4.47 -22.27
N THR A 231 -10.76 -5.35 -22.59
CA THR A 231 -12.03 -5.03 -23.23
C THR A 231 -12.99 -4.29 -22.30
N ASP A 232 -12.88 -4.46 -20.98
CA ASP A 232 -13.78 -3.84 -20.01
C ASP A 232 -13.43 -2.37 -19.71
N VAL A 233 -12.18 -1.98 -19.99
CA VAL A 233 -11.65 -0.62 -19.74
C VAL A 233 -11.48 0.18 -21.04
N GLY A 234 -11.49 -0.50 -22.19
CA GLY A 234 -11.17 0.04 -23.52
C GLY A 234 -12.09 1.15 -24.04
N THR A 235 -13.30 1.29 -23.50
CA THR A 235 -14.25 2.34 -23.94
C THR A 235 -13.92 3.72 -23.38
N TYR A 236 -13.14 3.83 -22.30
CA TYR A 236 -12.85 5.12 -21.65
C TYR A 236 -11.51 5.74 -22.10
N TYR A 237 -10.53 4.92 -22.49
CA TYR A 237 -9.20 5.40 -22.91
C TYR A 237 -9.05 5.67 -24.40
N GLY A 238 -9.88 5.06 -25.27
CA GLY A 238 -9.83 5.30 -26.72
C GLY A 238 -10.11 6.76 -27.10
N TYR A 239 -10.89 7.49 -26.30
CA TYR A 239 -11.28 8.86 -26.59
C TYR A 239 -10.14 9.90 -26.45
N TYR A 240 -9.11 9.61 -25.64
CA TYR A 240 -7.97 10.52 -25.44
C TYR A 240 -6.77 10.22 -26.35
N ALA A 241 -6.77 9.08 -27.04
CA ALA A 241 -5.71 8.74 -27.99
C ALA A 241 -5.92 9.42 -29.36
N ASP A 242 -7.14 9.83 -29.70
CA ASP A 242 -7.49 10.42 -31.00
C ASP A 242 -7.37 11.96 -31.06
N GLU A 243 -7.03 12.64 -29.95
CA GLU A 243 -6.85 14.11 -29.90
C GLU A 243 -5.38 14.54 -29.85
N GLN A 244 -4.51 13.98 -30.70
CA GLN A 244 -3.26 14.65 -31.06
C GLN A 244 -3.39 15.29 -32.45
N PRO A 245 -3.32 16.63 -32.57
CA PRO A 245 -3.28 17.27 -33.87
C PRO A 245 -1.95 16.94 -34.57
N ARG A 246 -2.04 16.65 -35.87
CA ARG A 246 -0.91 16.48 -36.79
C ARG A 246 -0.03 17.74 -36.88
#